data_AF-A0A850A0Q6-F1
#
_entry.id   AF-A0A850A0Q6-F1
#
_cell.length_a   1.000
_cell.length_b   1.000
_cell.length_c   1.000
_cell.angle_alpha   90.00
_cell.angle_beta   90.00
_cell.angle_gamma   90.00
#
_symmetry.space_group_name_H-M   'P 1'
#
loop_
_entity.id
_entity.type
_entity.pdbx_description
1 polymer ?
#
loop_
_entity_poly.entity_id
_entity_poly.type
_entity_poly.pdbx_seq_one_letter_code
_entity_poly.pdbx_strand_id
1 'polypeptide(L)'
;MNRDRAPYETLLMALFVTLTALAGWLALLLLLRLLLRGLGAPLDFWAMTEALSTALAAAAVFGAGIVAFRELREQAESRHMAVADKLFTELNAPENIVARRWVILELPADPAATLPGLARADKDKIKQVLNSLDRVAFLTQHNWIPDDMIMAWMSPMILKTWDKLEAYVAYESQRRQEPDYYRQVRALARRCDAWRQRTGLDATYKIVDHAL
;
A
#
# COMPACT_ATOMS: atom_id res chain seq x y z
N MET A 1 1.21 -38.19 7.83
CA MET A 1 -0.26 -38.21 7.96
C MET A 1 -0.62 -38.12 9.44
N ASN A 2 -0.75 -36.91 10.00
CA ASN A 2 -1.16 -36.69 11.40
C ASN A 2 -1.52 -35.20 11.66
N ARG A 3 -2.41 -34.61 10.85
CA ARG A 3 -2.74 -33.16 10.93
C ARG A 3 -4.17 -32.86 11.44
N ASP A 4 -4.94 -33.87 11.82
CA ASP A 4 -6.38 -33.72 12.15
C ASP A 4 -6.70 -33.59 13.65
N ARG A 5 -5.70 -33.55 14.54
CA ARG A 5 -5.92 -33.39 16.00
C ARG A 5 -5.90 -31.94 16.50
N ALA A 6 -5.32 -31.01 15.74
CA ALA A 6 -5.20 -29.60 16.12
C ALA A 6 -6.53 -28.85 16.40
N PRO A 7 -7.67 -29.12 15.73
CA PRO A 7 -8.88 -28.34 15.99
C PRO A 7 -9.53 -28.65 17.35
N TYR A 8 -9.46 -29.90 17.83
CA TYR A 8 -10.09 -30.30 19.10
C TYR A 8 -9.37 -29.73 20.33
N GLU A 9 -8.04 -29.73 20.31
CA GLU A 9 -7.24 -29.18 21.42
C GLU A 9 -7.49 -27.67 21.60
N THR A 10 -7.58 -26.94 20.48
CA THR A 10 -7.88 -25.51 20.49
C THR A 10 -9.28 -25.22 21.07
N LEU A 11 -10.28 -26.03 20.68
CA LEU A 11 -11.64 -25.91 21.20
C LEU A 11 -11.72 -26.24 22.70
N LEU A 12 -11.06 -27.31 23.15
CA LEU A 12 -11.03 -27.68 24.56
C LEU A 12 -10.34 -26.62 25.42
N MET A 13 -9.25 -26.04 24.92
CA MET A 13 -8.57 -24.93 25.59
C MET A 13 -9.49 -23.69 25.68
N ALA A 14 -10.14 -23.31 24.58
CA ALA A 14 -11.08 -22.19 24.57
C ALA A 14 -12.25 -22.40 25.55
N LEU A 15 -12.80 -23.62 25.58
CA LEU A 15 -13.86 -23.99 26.51
C LEU A 15 -13.39 -23.90 27.96
N PHE A 16 -12.24 -24.49 28.29
CA PHE A 16 -11.68 -24.48 29.64
C PHE A 16 -11.39 -23.06 30.14
N VAL A 17 -10.81 -22.21 29.29
CA VAL A 17 -10.56 -20.79 29.60
C VAL A 17 -11.88 -20.06 29.86
N THR A 18 -12.90 -20.29 29.03
CA THR A 18 -14.21 -19.65 29.17
C THR A 18 -14.90 -20.08 30.47
N LEU A 19 -14.89 -21.37 30.79
CA LEU A 19 -15.48 -21.89 32.02
C LEU A 19 -14.76 -21.38 33.27
N THR A 20 -13.43 -21.34 33.24
CA THR A 20 -12.61 -20.83 34.36
C THR A 20 -12.85 -19.34 34.58
N ALA A 21 -12.91 -18.56 33.51
CA ALA A 21 -13.22 -17.13 33.57
C ALA A 21 -14.64 -16.90 34.14
N LEU A 22 -15.64 -17.66 33.69
CA LEU A 22 -17.01 -17.59 34.21
C LEU A 22 -17.08 -17.92 35.71
N ALA A 23 -16.42 -19.00 36.13
CA ALA A 23 -16.39 -19.41 37.53
C ALA A 23 -15.72 -18.35 38.42
N GLY A 24 -14.55 -17.84 38.01
CA GLY A 24 -13.85 -16.76 38.72
C GLY A 24 -14.68 -15.48 38.80
N TRP A 25 -15.44 -15.17 37.75
CA TRP A 25 -16.32 -14.02 37.68
C TRP A 25 -17.51 -14.10 38.65
N LEU A 26 -18.18 -15.25 38.71
CA LEU A 26 -19.27 -15.50 39.66
C LEU A 26 -18.76 -15.42 41.11
N ALA A 27 -17.55 -15.93 41.37
CA ALA A 27 -16.91 -15.82 42.69
C ALA A 27 -16.65 -14.35 43.07
N LEU A 28 -16.16 -13.53 42.14
CA LEU A 28 -15.94 -12.10 42.36
C LEU A 28 -17.24 -11.36 42.67
N LEU A 29 -18.33 -11.63 41.92
CA LEU A 29 -19.65 -11.05 42.16
C LEU A 29 -20.19 -11.40 43.55
N LEU A 30 -20.03 -12.66 43.97
CA LEU A 30 -20.43 -13.11 45.31
C LEU A 30 -19.63 -12.39 46.40
N LEU A 31 -18.32 -12.26 46.25
CA LEU A 31 -17.47 -11.52 47.19
C LEU A 31 -17.86 -10.03 47.27
N LEU A 32 -18.09 -9.39 46.13
CA LEU A 32 -18.51 -7.99 46.07
C LEU A 32 -19.86 -7.79 46.77
N ARG A 33 -20.81 -8.70 46.55
CA ARG A 33 -22.11 -8.69 47.23
C ARG A 33 -21.95 -8.82 48.75
N LEU A 34 -21.10 -9.74 49.21
CA LEU A 34 -20.84 -9.93 50.64
C LEU A 34 -20.24 -8.67 51.28
N LEU A 35 -19.29 -8.03 50.61
CA LEU A 35 -18.70 -6.76 51.05
C LEU A 35 -19.74 -5.63 51.12
N LEU A 36 -20.53 -5.44 50.07
CA LEU A 36 -21.54 -4.38 50.00
C LEU A 36 -22.67 -4.59 51.01
N ARG A 37 -23.02 -5.85 51.27
CA ARG A 37 -23.97 -6.21 52.34
C ARG A 37 -23.42 -5.86 53.72
N GLY A 38 -22.11 -6.05 53.95
CA GLY A 38 -21.44 -5.62 55.17
C GLY A 38 -21.47 -4.10 55.40
N LEU A 39 -21.59 -3.33 54.32
CA LEU A 39 -21.73 -1.86 54.34
C LEU A 39 -23.19 -1.38 54.39
N GLY A 40 -24.16 -2.28 54.49
CA GLY A 40 -25.58 -1.94 54.60
C GLY A 40 -26.27 -1.61 53.26
N ALA A 41 -25.65 -1.88 52.11
CA ALA A 41 -26.27 -1.69 50.80
C ALA A 41 -27.07 -2.94 50.37
N PRO A 42 -28.41 -2.85 50.22
CA PRO A 42 -29.22 -3.97 49.76
C PRO A 42 -29.14 -4.07 48.22
N LEU A 43 -28.20 -4.86 47.71
CA LEU A 43 -28.11 -5.16 46.29
C LEU A 43 -28.68 -6.55 45.96
N ASP A 44 -29.51 -6.60 44.93
CA ASP A 44 -29.99 -7.85 44.35
C ASP A 44 -28.90 -8.50 43.49
N PHE A 45 -28.62 -9.77 43.79
CA PHE A 45 -27.57 -10.53 43.11
C PHE A 45 -27.90 -10.72 41.62
N TRP A 46 -29.16 -10.95 41.29
CA TRP A 46 -29.57 -11.18 39.91
C TRP A 46 -29.41 -9.90 39.07
N ALA A 47 -29.86 -8.76 39.58
CA ALA A 47 -29.62 -7.46 38.94
C ALA A 47 -28.12 -7.16 38.74
N MET A 48 -27.27 -7.43 39.74
CA MET A 48 -25.81 -7.28 39.59
C MET A 48 -25.25 -8.18 38.48
N THR A 49 -25.74 -9.42 38.40
CA THR A 49 -25.28 -10.40 37.40
C THR A 49 -25.72 -10.01 36.00
N GLU A 50 -26.94 -9.50 35.82
CA GLU A 50 -27.48 -9.03 34.55
C GLU A 50 -26.74 -7.79 34.02
N ALA A 51 -26.58 -6.77 34.88
CA ALA A 51 -25.87 -5.54 34.53
C ALA A 51 -24.42 -5.84 34.12
N LEU A 52 -23.76 -6.72 34.87
CA LEU A 52 -22.38 -7.09 34.60
C LEU A 52 -22.24 -7.98 33.35
N SER A 53 -23.18 -8.89 33.09
CA SER A 53 -23.23 -9.68 31.86
C SER A 53 -23.42 -8.79 30.63
N THR A 54 -24.27 -7.76 30.74
CA THR A 54 -24.48 -6.77 29.68
C THR A 54 -23.21 -5.95 29.43
N ALA A 55 -22.54 -5.50 30.49
CA ALA A 55 -21.27 -4.78 30.38
C ALA A 55 -20.18 -5.66 29.74
N LEU A 56 -20.11 -6.94 30.11
CA LEU A 56 -19.17 -7.91 29.53
C LEU A 56 -19.48 -8.15 28.05
N ALA A 57 -20.75 -8.34 27.68
CA ALA A 57 -21.16 -8.49 26.29
C ALA A 57 -20.80 -7.25 25.46
N ALA A 58 -21.07 -6.06 25.98
CA ALA A 58 -20.68 -4.81 25.34
C ALA A 58 -19.16 -4.72 25.16
N ALA A 59 -18.38 -4.99 26.22
CA ALA A 59 -16.92 -4.99 26.16
C ALA A 59 -16.39 -6.01 25.14
N ALA A 60 -16.98 -7.20 25.06
CA ALA A 60 -16.62 -8.22 24.07
C ALA A 60 -16.89 -7.74 22.63
N VAL A 61 -18.05 -7.10 22.38
CA VAL A 61 -18.38 -6.54 21.07
C VAL A 61 -17.40 -5.42 20.69
N PHE A 62 -17.10 -4.49 21.60
CA PHE A 62 -16.13 -3.43 21.33
C PHE A 62 -14.71 -3.99 21.11
N GLY A 63 -14.29 -4.95 21.92
CA GLY A 63 -13.00 -5.63 21.77
C GLY A 63 -12.89 -6.32 20.41
N ALA A 64 -13.91 -7.08 20.02
CA ALA A 64 -13.98 -7.72 18.69
C ALA A 64 -13.95 -6.67 17.56
N GLY A 65 -14.65 -5.55 17.72
CA GLY A 65 -14.62 -4.44 16.76
C GLY A 65 -13.22 -3.83 16.59
N ILE A 66 -12.48 -3.62 17.68
CA ILE A 66 -11.11 -3.09 17.65
C ILE A 66 -10.16 -4.08 16.96
N VAL A 67 -10.25 -5.37 17.29
CA VAL A 67 -9.42 -6.42 16.65
C VAL A 67 -9.74 -6.51 15.17
N ALA A 68 -11.03 -6.58 14.79
CA ALA A 68 -11.44 -6.60 13.38
C ALA A 68 -10.95 -5.37 12.61
N PHE A 69 -10.99 -4.18 13.22
CA PHE A 69 -10.46 -2.97 12.61
C PHE A 69 -8.94 -3.04 12.38
N ARG A 70 -8.18 -3.57 13.35
CA ARG A 70 -6.73 -3.79 13.20
C ARG A 70 -6.41 -4.77 12.08
N GLU A 71 -7.08 -5.92 12.05
CA GLU A 71 -6.92 -6.93 11.00
C GLU A 71 -7.24 -6.37 9.61
N LEU A 72 -8.33 -5.61 9.48
CA LEU A 72 -8.67 -4.95 8.20
C LEU A 72 -7.59 -3.97 7.75
N ARG A 73 -6.98 -3.24 8.69
CA ARG A 73 -5.88 -2.31 8.40
C ARG A 73 -4.63 -3.07 7.96
N GLU A 74 -4.23 -4.11 8.69
CA GLU A 74 -3.07 -4.94 8.34
C GLU A 74 -3.27 -5.63 6.98
N GLN A 75 -4.48 -6.11 6.70
CA GLN A 75 -4.83 -6.69 5.40
C GLN A 75 -4.77 -5.64 4.28
N ALA A 76 -5.21 -4.40 4.52
CA ALA A 76 -5.09 -3.32 3.55
C ALA A 76 -3.61 -2.97 3.27
N GLU A 77 -2.78 -2.86 4.30
CA GLU A 77 -1.34 -2.60 4.17
C GLU A 77 -0.63 -3.76 3.44
N SER A 78 -0.99 -5.02 3.73
CA SER A 78 -0.47 -6.21 3.04
C SER A 78 -0.77 -6.20 1.53
N ARG A 79 -1.98 -5.78 1.12
CA ARG A 79 -2.32 -5.64 -0.30
C ARG A 79 -1.42 -4.63 -1.00
N HIS A 80 -1.14 -3.48 -0.37
CA HIS A 80 -0.26 -2.47 -0.95
C HIS A 80 1.17 -3.00 -1.15
N MET A 81 1.68 -3.77 -0.18
CA MET A 81 3.00 -4.42 -0.28
C MET A 81 3.06 -5.40 -1.46
N ALA A 82 2.05 -6.26 -1.62
CA ALA A 82 2.02 -7.21 -2.73
C ALA A 82 1.96 -6.52 -4.10
N VAL A 83 1.19 -5.44 -4.23
CA VAL A 83 1.12 -4.66 -5.47
C VAL A 83 2.44 -3.92 -5.73
N ALA A 84 3.08 -3.36 -4.69
CA ALA A 84 4.38 -2.71 -4.78
C ALA A 84 5.50 -3.68 -5.16
N ASP A 85 5.54 -4.87 -4.59
CA ASP A 85 6.52 -5.93 -4.92
C ASP A 85 6.38 -6.40 -6.38
N LYS A 86 5.14 -6.59 -6.84
CA LYS A 86 4.87 -6.91 -8.25
C LYS A 86 5.32 -5.79 -9.19
N LEU A 87 5.02 -4.54 -8.83
CA LEU A 87 5.45 -3.37 -9.59
C LEU A 87 6.98 -3.26 -9.61
N PHE A 88 7.64 -3.46 -8.47
CA PHE A 88 9.09 -3.45 -8.35
C PHE A 88 9.73 -4.52 -9.24
N THR A 89 9.24 -5.76 -9.14
CA THR A 89 9.70 -6.90 -9.97
C THR A 89 9.57 -6.57 -11.46
N GLU A 90 8.43 -6.03 -11.87
CA GLU A 90 8.19 -5.69 -13.27
C GLU A 90 9.12 -4.57 -13.77
N LEU A 91 9.25 -3.48 -13.03
CA LEU A 91 10.09 -2.34 -13.43
C LEU A 91 11.59 -2.67 -13.48
N ASN A 92 12.00 -3.69 -12.72
CA ASN A 92 13.36 -4.22 -12.69
C ASN A 92 13.53 -5.47 -13.56
N ALA A 93 12.53 -5.85 -14.36
CA ALA A 93 12.72 -6.87 -15.38
C ALA A 93 13.83 -6.43 -16.36
N PRO A 94 14.71 -7.34 -16.82
CA PRO A 94 15.87 -6.98 -17.65
C PRO A 94 15.51 -6.13 -18.87
N GLU A 95 14.41 -6.45 -19.55
CA GLU A 95 13.89 -5.72 -20.69
C GLU A 95 13.51 -4.27 -20.36
N ASN A 96 12.91 -4.03 -19.20
CA ASN A 96 12.52 -2.69 -18.74
C ASN A 96 13.75 -1.87 -18.32
N ILE A 97 14.76 -2.52 -17.74
CA ILE A 97 16.04 -1.90 -17.43
C ILE A 97 16.75 -1.46 -18.73
N VAL A 98 16.85 -2.36 -19.71
CA VAL A 98 17.49 -2.07 -21.00
C VAL A 98 16.76 -0.97 -21.76
N ALA A 99 15.43 -1.04 -21.85
CA ALA A 99 14.63 -0.03 -22.52
C ALA A 99 14.80 1.36 -21.88
N ARG A 100 14.78 1.42 -20.54
CA ARG A 100 14.98 2.65 -19.79
C ARG A 100 16.39 3.21 -19.95
N ARG A 101 17.41 2.35 -19.86
CA ARG A 101 18.82 2.75 -20.07
C ARG A 101 19.02 3.35 -21.45
N TRP A 102 18.46 2.70 -22.47
CA TRP A 102 18.48 3.19 -23.85
C TRP A 102 17.79 4.56 -23.97
N VAL A 103 16.61 4.74 -23.37
CA VAL A 103 15.92 6.05 -23.37
C VAL A 103 16.77 7.14 -22.72
N ILE A 104 17.46 6.84 -21.62
CA ILE A 104 18.28 7.82 -20.90
C ILE A 104 19.54 8.18 -21.69
N LEU A 105 20.23 7.20 -22.28
CA LEU A 105 21.56 7.36 -22.84
C LEU A 105 21.57 7.62 -24.36
N GLU A 106 20.66 6.99 -25.09
CA GLU A 106 20.73 6.90 -26.55
C GLU A 106 19.59 7.63 -27.28
N LEU A 107 18.49 7.96 -26.60
CA LEU A 107 17.38 8.68 -27.24
C LEU A 107 17.80 10.09 -27.68
N PRO A 108 17.78 10.41 -28.99
CA PRO A 108 18.16 11.73 -29.48
C PRO A 108 17.22 12.83 -28.96
N ALA A 109 17.71 14.05 -28.82
CA ALA A 109 16.92 15.14 -28.22
C ALA A 109 15.76 15.64 -29.10
N ASP A 110 15.88 15.58 -30.42
CA ASP A 110 14.87 16.12 -31.35
C ASP A 110 13.94 15.00 -31.88
N PRO A 111 12.68 14.91 -31.41
CA PRO A 111 11.73 13.91 -31.86
C PRO A 111 11.28 14.11 -33.32
N ALA A 112 11.22 15.34 -33.82
CA ALA A 112 10.70 15.64 -35.15
C ALA A 112 11.63 15.11 -36.25
N ALA A 113 12.94 15.30 -36.07
CA ALA A 113 13.96 14.75 -36.96
C ALA A 113 14.12 13.23 -36.79
N THR A 114 13.99 12.71 -35.57
CA THR A 114 14.41 11.34 -35.23
C THR A 114 13.30 10.30 -35.45
N LEU A 115 12.06 10.57 -35.01
CA LEU A 115 10.99 9.56 -34.98
C LEU A 115 10.67 8.92 -36.35
N PRO A 116 10.67 9.66 -37.48
CA PRO A 116 10.42 9.05 -38.79
C PRO A 116 11.44 7.97 -39.14
N GLY A 117 12.73 8.22 -38.84
CA GLY A 117 13.84 7.32 -39.17
C GLY A 117 14.19 6.30 -38.09
N LEU A 118 13.63 6.42 -36.88
CA LEU A 118 13.96 5.54 -35.77
C LEU A 118 13.53 4.09 -36.04
N ALA A 119 14.42 3.15 -35.76
CA ALA A 119 14.16 1.72 -35.93
C ALA A 119 12.97 1.27 -35.07
N ARG A 120 12.25 0.23 -35.52
CA ARG A 120 11.08 -0.28 -34.79
C ARG A 120 11.42 -0.72 -33.36
N ALA A 121 12.55 -1.41 -33.18
CA ALA A 121 13.00 -1.85 -31.87
C ALA A 121 13.19 -0.68 -30.88
N ASP A 122 13.66 0.46 -31.35
CA ASP A 122 13.89 1.65 -30.53
C ASP A 122 12.58 2.38 -30.20
N LYS A 123 11.64 2.43 -31.16
CA LYS A 123 10.26 2.88 -30.89
C LYS A 123 9.58 2.01 -29.84
N ASP A 124 9.82 0.71 -29.88
CA ASP A 124 9.26 -0.25 -28.91
C ASP A 124 9.83 0.00 -27.50
N LYS A 125 11.12 0.35 -27.36
CA LYS A 125 11.72 0.75 -26.07
C LYS A 125 11.06 2.01 -25.49
N ILE A 126 10.85 3.05 -26.32
CA ILE A 126 10.15 4.28 -25.89
C ILE A 126 8.76 3.93 -25.35
N LYS A 127 8.00 3.14 -26.12
CA LYS A 127 6.66 2.72 -25.73
C LYS A 127 6.65 1.88 -24.46
N GLN A 128 7.59 0.96 -24.31
CA GLN A 128 7.72 0.10 -23.13
C GLN A 128 7.97 0.90 -21.86
N VAL A 129 8.84 1.90 -21.93
CA VAL A 129 9.12 2.80 -20.81
C VAL A 129 7.89 3.65 -20.48
N LEU A 130 7.24 4.24 -21.48
CA LEU A 130 6.02 5.03 -21.27
C LEU A 130 4.89 4.19 -20.65
N ASN A 131 4.66 2.97 -21.13
CA ASN A 131 3.68 2.04 -20.56
C ASN A 131 3.99 1.69 -19.10
N SER A 132 5.27 1.50 -18.78
CA SER A 132 5.72 1.21 -17.42
C SER A 132 5.42 2.39 -16.49
N LEU A 133 5.70 3.62 -16.93
CA LEU A 133 5.39 4.83 -16.17
C LEU A 133 3.88 5.08 -16.06
N ASP A 134 3.11 4.79 -17.11
CA ASP A 134 1.66 4.96 -17.11
C ASP A 134 1.00 4.01 -16.10
N ARG A 135 1.51 2.78 -16.00
CA ARG A 135 1.09 1.84 -14.97
C ARG A 135 1.41 2.31 -13.55
N VAL A 136 2.58 2.92 -13.33
CA VAL A 136 2.91 3.55 -12.04
C VAL A 136 1.93 4.69 -11.76
N ALA A 137 1.64 5.53 -12.75
CA ALA A 137 0.68 6.63 -12.62
C ALA A 137 -0.72 6.12 -12.26
N PHE A 138 -1.18 5.05 -12.91
CA PHE A 138 -2.46 4.40 -12.63
C PHE A 138 -2.54 3.88 -11.19
N LEU A 139 -1.54 3.12 -10.74
CA LEU A 139 -1.55 2.51 -9.40
C LEU A 139 -1.50 3.56 -8.27
N THR A 140 -0.79 4.66 -8.49
CA THR A 140 -0.68 5.74 -7.51
C THR A 140 -1.93 6.62 -7.49
N GLN A 141 -2.49 7.00 -8.65
CA GLN A 141 -3.69 7.85 -8.74
C GLN A 141 -4.94 7.26 -8.08
N HIS A 142 -5.06 5.92 -8.06
CA HIS A 142 -6.18 5.24 -7.45
C HIS A 142 -5.94 4.84 -5.98
N ASN A 143 -4.85 5.31 -5.36
CA ASN A 143 -4.43 4.91 -4.02
C ASN A 143 -4.28 3.39 -3.84
N TRP A 144 -3.94 2.66 -4.91
CA TRP A 144 -3.59 1.22 -4.80
C TRP A 144 -2.22 1.05 -4.18
N ILE A 145 -1.34 2.04 -4.38
CA ILE A 145 -0.10 2.20 -3.65
C ILE A 145 -0.02 3.67 -3.22
N PRO A 146 0.30 3.98 -1.94
CA PRO A 146 0.52 5.35 -1.51
C PRO A 146 1.62 6.04 -2.32
N ASP A 147 1.38 7.27 -2.78
CA ASP A 147 2.38 8.06 -3.55
C ASP A 147 3.72 8.11 -2.83
N ASP A 148 3.75 8.45 -1.53
CA ASP A 148 4.99 8.60 -0.77
C ASP A 148 5.88 7.34 -0.80
N MET A 149 5.27 6.15 -0.81
CA MET A 149 5.99 4.88 -0.90
C MET A 149 6.69 4.72 -2.24
N ILE A 150 6.03 5.10 -3.33
CA ILE A 150 6.60 5.02 -4.68
C ILE A 150 7.61 6.13 -4.92
N MET A 151 7.27 7.37 -4.55
CA MET A 151 8.11 8.54 -4.79
C MET A 151 9.48 8.41 -4.09
N ALA A 152 9.53 7.82 -2.89
CA ALA A 152 10.76 7.64 -2.13
C ALA A 152 11.90 6.97 -2.90
N TRP A 153 11.60 5.96 -3.73
CA TRP A 153 12.62 5.21 -4.46
C TRP A 153 12.52 5.35 -5.98
N MET A 154 11.35 5.64 -6.54
CA MET A 154 11.15 5.77 -7.98
C MET A 154 11.32 7.17 -8.54
N SER A 155 11.08 8.22 -7.74
CA SER A 155 11.11 9.60 -8.22
C SER A 155 12.35 9.94 -9.05
N PRO A 156 13.58 9.58 -8.63
CA PRO A 156 14.77 9.89 -9.43
C PRO A 156 14.79 9.22 -10.81
N MET A 157 14.31 7.98 -10.88
CA MET A 157 14.24 7.21 -12.13
C MET A 157 13.18 7.80 -13.07
N ILE A 158 11.99 8.12 -12.53
CA ILE A 158 10.88 8.69 -13.28
C ILE A 158 11.30 10.03 -13.89
N LEU A 159 11.89 10.92 -13.09
CA LEU A 159 12.30 12.25 -13.55
C LEU A 159 13.37 12.17 -14.64
N LYS A 160 14.46 11.39 -14.46
CA LYS A 160 15.49 11.19 -15.51
C LYS A 160 14.91 10.75 -16.84
N THR A 161 13.96 9.83 -16.76
CA THR A 161 13.36 9.21 -17.92
C THR A 161 12.38 10.18 -18.57
N TRP A 162 11.61 10.92 -17.76
CA TRP A 162 10.68 11.95 -18.23
C TRP A 162 11.39 13.10 -18.93
N ASP A 163 12.54 13.55 -18.44
CA ASP A 163 13.35 14.62 -19.06
C ASP A 163 13.69 14.32 -20.53
N LYS A 164 13.84 13.04 -20.89
CA LYS A 164 14.07 12.59 -22.27
C LYS A 164 12.78 12.39 -23.06
N LEU A 165 11.74 11.89 -22.41
CA LEU A 165 10.48 11.51 -23.06
C LEU A 165 9.51 12.67 -23.27
N GLU A 166 9.63 13.77 -22.51
CA GLU A 166 8.66 14.87 -22.55
C GLU A 166 8.47 15.43 -23.98
N ALA A 167 9.57 15.73 -24.67
CA ALA A 167 9.53 16.24 -26.04
C ALA A 167 8.89 15.25 -27.02
N TYR A 168 9.18 13.95 -26.87
CA TYR A 168 8.61 12.89 -27.70
C TYR A 168 7.11 12.74 -27.49
N VAL A 169 6.65 12.77 -26.23
CA VAL A 169 5.23 12.69 -25.89
C VAL A 169 4.49 13.93 -26.41
N ALA A 170 5.06 15.13 -26.27
CA ALA A 170 4.47 16.36 -26.79
C ALA A 170 4.35 16.33 -28.33
N TYR A 171 5.41 15.91 -29.02
CA TYR A 171 5.41 15.80 -30.48
C TYR A 171 4.38 14.76 -30.98
N GLU A 172 4.36 13.55 -30.41
CA GLU A 172 3.37 12.53 -30.80
C GLU A 172 1.94 12.95 -30.47
N SER A 173 1.70 13.60 -29.32
CA SER A 173 0.40 14.16 -28.95
C SER A 173 -0.11 15.13 -30.01
N GLN A 174 0.74 16.07 -30.45
CA GLN A 174 0.39 17.04 -31.51
C GLN A 174 0.18 16.35 -32.86
N ARG A 175 1.11 15.47 -33.26
CA ARG A 175 1.06 14.76 -34.55
C ARG A 175 -0.19 13.89 -34.69
N ARG A 176 -0.65 13.29 -33.60
CA ARG A 176 -1.86 12.45 -33.55
C ARG A 176 -3.15 13.24 -33.30
N GLN A 177 -3.05 14.51 -32.91
CA GLN A 177 -4.17 15.30 -32.39
C GLN A 177 -4.82 14.64 -31.16
N GLU A 178 -4.01 14.02 -30.30
CA GLU A 178 -4.42 13.31 -29.08
C GLU A 178 -3.88 14.08 -27.86
N PRO A 179 -4.61 15.05 -27.30
CA PRO A 179 -4.12 15.85 -26.17
C PRO A 179 -3.91 15.03 -24.88
N ASP A 180 -4.58 13.89 -24.77
CA ASP A 180 -4.47 12.99 -23.62
C ASP A 180 -3.33 11.97 -23.72
N TYR A 181 -2.53 12.00 -24.80
CA TYR A 181 -1.43 11.06 -25.03
C TYR A 181 -0.44 11.07 -23.86
N TYR A 182 -0.42 9.97 -23.09
CA TYR A 182 0.34 9.80 -21.83
C TYR A 182 0.18 10.96 -20.82
N ARG A 183 -1.02 11.54 -20.73
CA ARG A 183 -1.34 12.60 -19.74
C ARG A 183 -1.00 12.18 -18.31
N GLN A 184 -1.23 10.92 -17.96
CA GLN A 184 -0.98 10.42 -16.60
C GLN A 184 0.50 10.33 -16.26
N VAL A 185 1.35 10.01 -17.24
CA VAL A 185 2.80 10.02 -17.07
C VAL A 185 3.31 11.45 -16.84
N ARG A 186 2.79 12.43 -17.59
CA ARG A 186 3.11 13.86 -17.35
C ARG A 186 2.70 14.30 -15.94
N ALA A 187 1.51 13.88 -15.49
CA ALA A 187 1.05 14.18 -14.13
C ALA A 187 1.93 13.50 -13.08
N LEU A 188 2.33 12.24 -13.30
CA LEU A 188 3.22 11.48 -12.41
C LEU A 188 4.57 12.20 -12.26
N ALA A 189 5.20 12.61 -13.35
CA ALA A 189 6.49 13.32 -13.31
C ALA A 189 6.40 14.62 -12.50
N ARG A 190 5.32 15.41 -12.67
CA ARG A 190 5.07 16.61 -11.87
C ARG A 190 4.90 16.30 -10.38
N ARG A 191 4.21 15.21 -10.03
CA ARG A 191 4.09 14.77 -8.63
C ARG A 191 5.44 14.32 -8.06
N CYS A 192 6.26 13.64 -8.85
CA CYS A 192 7.62 13.26 -8.45
C CYS A 192 8.48 14.48 -8.12
N ASP A 193 8.45 15.51 -8.99
CA ASP A 193 9.19 16.76 -8.80
C ASP A 193 8.71 17.51 -7.55
N ALA A 194 7.39 17.73 -7.43
CA ALA A 194 6.80 18.38 -6.27
C ALA A 194 7.11 17.64 -4.96
N TRP A 195 7.09 16.30 -4.97
CA TRP A 195 7.42 15.49 -3.81
C TRP A 195 8.89 15.67 -3.37
N ARG A 196 9.83 15.75 -4.31
CA ARG A 196 11.26 15.97 -4.01
C ARG A 196 11.51 17.36 -3.41
N GLN A 197 10.89 18.39 -3.99
CA GLN A 197 10.97 19.75 -3.48
C GLN A 197 10.48 19.83 -2.03
N ARG A 198 9.33 19.20 -1.75
CA ARG A 198 8.73 19.15 -0.41
C ARG A 198 9.57 18.40 0.62
N THR A 199 10.33 17.39 0.20
CA THR A 199 11.14 16.53 1.08
C THR A 199 12.57 17.02 1.26
N GLY A 200 12.95 18.14 0.62
CA GLY A 200 14.32 18.66 0.66
C GLY A 200 15.33 17.75 -0.04
N LEU A 201 14.87 16.80 -0.87
CA LEU A 201 15.72 15.98 -1.74
C LEU A 201 16.10 16.72 -3.02
N ASP A 202 15.89 18.03 -3.04
CA ASP A 202 16.17 18.91 -4.15
C ASP A 202 17.66 19.25 -4.18
N ALA A 203 18.42 18.34 -4.79
CA ALA A 203 19.80 18.55 -5.15
C ALA A 203 19.97 17.96 -6.54
N THR A 204 19.97 18.84 -7.54
CA THR A 204 20.51 18.65 -8.90
C THR A 204 20.77 17.19 -9.21
N TYR A 205 19.78 16.50 -9.77
CA TYR A 205 19.96 15.14 -10.22
C TYR A 205 20.82 15.18 -11.49
N LYS A 206 22.13 15.42 -11.32
CA LYS A 206 23.09 15.40 -12.42
C LYS A 206 22.97 14.04 -13.06
N ILE A 207 22.58 14.01 -14.33
CA ILE A 207 22.72 12.83 -15.16
C ILE A 207 24.23 12.57 -15.19
N VAL A 208 24.67 11.60 -14.40
CA VAL A 208 26.05 11.13 -14.48
C VAL A 208 26.04 10.14 -15.63
N ASP A 209 26.71 10.49 -16.73
CA ASP A 209 26.75 9.71 -17.98
C ASP A 209 27.29 8.27 -17.81
N HIS A 210 27.79 7.92 -16.61
CA HIS A 210 28.43 6.66 -16.29
C HIS A 210 27.92 5.98 -15.00
N ALA A 211 26.70 6.27 -14.54
CA ALA A 211 26.14 5.53 -13.41
C ALA A 211 25.64 4.12 -13.84
N LEU A 212 26.59 3.16 -13.85
CA LEU A 212 26.46 1.69 -13.94
C LEU A 212 25.60 1.10 -15.08
#